data_AF-A0A1I1YBY8-F1
#
_entry.id   AF-A0A1I1YBY8-F1
#
_cell.length_a   1.000
_cell.length_b   1.000
_cell.length_c   1.000
_cell.angle_alpha   90.00
_cell.angle_beta   90.00
_cell.angle_gamma   90.00
#
_symmetry.space_group_name_H-M   'P 1'
#
loop_
_entity.id
_entity.type
_entity.pdbx_description
1 polymer ?
#
loop_
_entity_poly.entity_id
_entity_poly.type
_entity_poly.pdbx_seq_one_letter_code
_entity_poly.pdbx_strand_id
1 'polypeptide(L)' 'MEKKILEMIAELCGDEIVLEDGDINLLENDLIDSLDYTDLLVQFEEEFGIVMSPSELTREQMDTPNKIVEQVMARVA' A
#
# COMPACT_ATOMS: atom_id res chain seq x y z
N MET A 1 11.58 -6.25 -4.99
CA MET A 1 11.03 -5.56 -3.80
C MET A 1 9.63 -5.07 -4.14
N GLU A 2 9.49 -4.25 -5.19
CA GLU A 2 8.19 -3.88 -5.79
C GLU A 2 7.19 -5.03 -5.94
N LYS A 3 7.55 -6.14 -6.60
CA LYS A 3 6.64 -7.31 -6.71
C LYS A 3 6.10 -7.82 -5.38
N LYS A 4 6.93 -7.84 -4.33
CA LYS A 4 6.54 -8.28 -2.99
C LYS A 4 5.55 -7.28 -2.36
N ILE A 5 5.79 -5.98 -2.54
CA ILE A 5 4.90 -4.91 -2.06
C ILE A 5 3.54 -5.04 -2.74
N LEU A 6 3.52 -5.22 -4.07
CA LEU A 6 2.29 -5.40 -4.83
C LEU A 6 1.53 -6.67 -4.44
N GLU A 7 2.23 -7.78 -4.20
CA GLU A 7 1.62 -9.03 -3.69
C GLU A 7 0.98 -8.84 -2.31
N MET A 8 1.62 -8.10 -1.39
CA MET A 8 1.03 -7.76 -0.10
C MET A 8 -0.22 -6.88 -0.22
N ILE A 9 -0.17 -5.87 -1.10
CA ILE A 9 -1.33 -5.02 -1.37
C ILE A 9 -2.48 -5.86 -1.95
N ALA A 10 -2.20 -6.79 -2.87
CA ALA A 10 -3.19 -7.68 -3.47
C ALA A 10 -3.84 -8.61 -2.43
N GLU A 11 -3.03 -9.19 -1.54
CA GLU A 11 -3.52 -10.03 -0.46
C GLU A 11 -4.44 -9.25 0.50
N LEU A 12 -4.06 -8.03 0.84
CA LEU A 12 -4.84 -7.15 1.72
C LEU A 12 -6.13 -6.65 1.06
N CYS A 13 -6.09 -6.31 -0.23
CA CYS A 13 -7.29 -5.92 -1.00
C CYS A 13 -8.21 -7.11 -1.30
N GLY A 14 -7.70 -8.34 -1.21
CA GLY A 14 -8.42 -9.54 -1.63
C GLY A 14 -8.68 -9.62 -3.14
N ASP A 15 -7.99 -8.80 -3.94
CA ASP A 15 -8.16 -8.70 -5.39
C ASP A 15 -6.79 -8.52 -6.07
N GLU A 16 -6.55 -9.32 -7.11
CA GLU A 16 -5.33 -9.28 -7.92
C GLU A 16 -5.30 -8.11 -8.91
N ILE A 17 -6.37 -7.31 -9.00
CA ILE A 17 -6.47 -6.12 -9.87
C ILE A 17 -5.29 -5.16 -9.70
N VAL A 18 -4.72 -5.06 -8.49
CA VAL A 18 -3.56 -4.20 -8.20
C VAL A 18 -2.26 -4.67 -8.87
N LEU A 19 -2.19 -5.93 -9.29
CA LEU A 19 -1.09 -6.48 -10.09
C LEU A 19 -1.23 -6.14 -11.58
N GLU A 20 -2.46 -5.85 -12.03
CA GLU A 20 -2.80 -5.54 -13.42
C GLU A 20 -2.88 -4.02 -13.67
N ASP A 21 -3.42 -3.28 -12.71
CA ASP A 21 -3.56 -1.82 -12.73
C ASP A 21 -2.92 -1.19 -11.49
N GLY A 22 -1.69 -0.71 -11.65
CA GLY A 22 -0.93 -0.07 -10.56
C GLY A 22 -1.40 1.36 -10.22
N ASP A 23 -2.27 1.96 -11.03
CA ASP A 23 -2.80 3.31 -10.83
C ASP A 23 -4.29 3.29 -10.42
N ILE A 24 -4.84 2.11 -10.11
CA ILE A 24 -6.20 1.97 -9.58
C ILE A 24 -6.32 2.63 -8.21
N ASN A 25 -7.35 3.46 -8.05
CA ASN A 25 -7.62 4.10 -6.77
C ASN A 25 -8.24 3.10 -5.78
N LEU A 26 -7.49 2.70 -4.77
CA LEU A 26 -7.87 1.66 -3.81
C LEU A 26 -9.10 2.05 -2.95
N LEU A 27 -9.26 3.34 -2.65
CA LEU A 27 -10.42 3.80 -1.87
C LEU A 27 -11.65 4.01 -2.75
N GLU A 28 -11.49 4.63 -3.93
CA GLU A 28 -12.63 4.90 -4.82
C GLU A 28 -13.22 3.63 -5.43
N ASN A 29 -12.42 2.56 -5.52
CA ASN A 29 -12.88 1.25 -6.00
C ASN A 29 -13.28 0.30 -4.86
N ASP A 30 -13.41 0.79 -3.61
CA ASP A 30 -13.77 -0.02 -2.43
C ASP A 30 -12.85 -1.24 -2.22
N LEU A 31 -11.57 -1.13 -2.61
CA LEU A 31 -10.56 -2.20 -2.47
C LEU A 31 -9.95 -2.22 -1.07
N ILE A 32 -9.84 -1.05 -0.42
CA ILE A 32 -9.39 -0.92 0.96
C ILE A 32 -10.25 0.06 1.74
N ASP A 33 -10.43 -0.21 3.03
CA ASP A 33 -11.01 0.71 3.98
C ASP A 33 -9.96 1.35 4.92
N SER A 34 -10.42 2.04 5.96
CA SER A 34 -9.52 2.68 6.94
C SER A 34 -8.76 1.69 7.83
N LEU A 35 -9.34 0.51 8.09
CA LEU A 35 -8.71 -0.57 8.85
C LEU A 35 -7.67 -1.25 7.98
N ASP A 36 -8.02 -1.60 6.74
CA ASP A 36 -7.11 -2.19 5.76
C ASP A 36 -5.90 -1.29 5.55
N TYR A 37 -6.10 0.03 5.40
CA TYR A 37 -5.00 0.98 5.31
C TYR A 37 -4.08 0.95 6.54
N THR A 38 -4.64 0.83 7.74
CA THR A 38 -3.84 0.76 8.98
C THR A 38 -3.05 -0.55 9.05
N ASP A 39 -3.69 -1.67 8.72
CA ASP A 39 -3.08 -3.00 8.68
C ASP A 39 -1.96 -3.06 7.63
N LEU A 40 -2.14 -2.42 6.47
CA LEU A 40 -1.11 -2.29 5.45
C LEU A 40 0.16 -1.59 5.98
N LEU A 41 0.00 -0.49 6.72
CA LEU A 41 1.14 0.22 7.32
C LEU A 41 1.88 -0.65 8.35
N VAL A 42 1.12 -1.38 9.19
CA VAL A 42 1.69 -2.31 10.18
C VAL A 42 2.46 -3.44 9.50
N GLN A 43 1.89 -4.05 8.45
CA GLN A 43 2.58 -5.10 7.70
C GLN A 43 3.88 -4.60 7.07
N PHE A 44 3.91 -3.37 6.56
CA PHE A 44 5.14 -2.79 6.03
C PHE A 44 6.20 -2.53 7.12
N GLU A 45 5.78 -2.16 8.32
CA GLU A 45 6.69 -2.06 9.48
C GLU A 45 7.27 -3.43 9.85
N GLU A 46 6.44 -4.48 9.91
CA GLU A 46 6.88 -5.84 10.25
C GLU A 46 7.80 -6.45 9.17
N GLU A 47 7.49 -6.23 7.90
CA GLU A 47 8.18 -6.88 6.77
C GLU A 47 9.44 -6.12 6.33
N PHE A 48 9.41 -4.78 6.36
CA PHE A 48 10.50 -3.93 5.87
C PHE A 48 11.20 -3.13 6.97
N GLY A 49 10.68 -3.13 8.21
CA GLY A 49 11.24 -2.34 9.31
C GLY A 49 11.05 -0.83 9.16
N ILE A 50 10.12 -0.40 8.30
CA ILE A 50 9.85 1.02 8.05
C ILE A 50 8.64 1.48 8.87
N VAL A 51 8.79 2.58 9.60
CA VAL A 51 7.68 3.16 10.35
C VAL A 51 6.96 4.17 9.45
N MET A 52 5.67 3.93 9.23
CA MET A 52 4.79 4.83 8.48
C MET A 52 3.56 5.16 9.30
N SER A 53 3.06 6.39 9.19
CA SER A 53 1.91 6.85 9.96
C SER A 53 0.88 7.58 9.09
N PRO A 54 -0.44 7.44 9.36
CA PRO A 54 -1.47 8.26 8.73
C PRO A 54 -1.29 9.76 8.96
N SER A 55 -0.50 10.18 9.96
CA SER A 55 -0.21 11.59 10.20
C SER A 55 0.82 12.19 9.23
N GLU A 56 1.65 11.36 8.59
CA GLU A 56 2.66 11.80 7.63
C GLU A 56 2.26 11.55 6.17
N LEU A 57 1.44 10.52 5.91
CA LEU A 57 1.02 10.13 4.57
C LEU A 57 -0.43 10.52 4.35
N THR A 58 -0.67 11.38 3.35
CA THR A 58 -2.04 11.70 2.94
C THR A 58 -2.64 10.56 2.12
N ARG A 59 -3.98 10.49 2.06
CA ARG A 59 -4.68 9.54 1.19
C ARG A 59 -4.22 9.65 -0.26
N GLU A 60 -4.03 10.86 -0.78
CA GLU A 60 -3.58 11.10 -2.15
C GLU A 60 -2.16 10.59 -2.43
N GLN A 61 -1.35 10.38 -1.39
CA GLN A 61 0.00 9.81 -1.51
C GLN A 61 0.02 8.28 -1.42
N MET A 62 -1.11 7.65 -1.11
CA MET A 62 -1.23 6.21 -0.85
C MET A 62 -2.49 5.60 -1.49
N ASP A 63 -3.16 6.33 -2.38
CA ASP A 63 -4.44 5.94 -2.99
C ASP A 63 -4.28 4.89 -4.09
N THR A 64 -3.05 4.62 -4.55
CA THR A 64 -2.75 3.73 -5.67
C THR A 64 -1.58 2.81 -5.35
N PRO A 65 -1.55 1.57 -5.88
CA PRO A 65 -0.45 0.63 -5.66
C PRO A 65 0.92 1.22 -5.98
N ASN A 66 1.06 1.92 -7.11
CA ASN A 66 2.31 2.54 -7.53
C ASN A 66 2.83 3.56 -6.52
N LYS A 67 1.95 4.44 -6.01
CA LYS A 67 2.36 5.44 -5.00
C LYS A 67 2.79 4.77 -3.69
N ILE A 68 2.09 3.71 -3.27
CA ILE A 68 2.48 2.95 -2.08
C ILE A 68 3.87 2.33 -2.27
N VAL A 69 4.12 1.70 -3.42
CA VAL A 69 5.43 1.17 -3.78
C VAL A 69 6.50 2.25 -3.70
N GLU A 70 6.26 3.44 -4.26
CA GLU A 70 7.20 4.56 -4.19
C GLU A 70 7.49 4.98 -2.74
N GLN A 71 6.46 5.09 -1.89
CA GLN A 71 6.63 5.46 -0.48
C GLN A 71 7.45 4.45 0.31
N VAL A 72 7.22 3.15 0.08
CA VAL A 72 7.97 2.06 0.70
C VAL A 72 9.40 2.09 0.20
N MET A 73 9.62 2.05 -1.12
CA MET A 73 10.95 2.01 -1.75
C MET A 73 11.83 3.22 -1.35
N ALA A 74 11.23 4.40 -1.14
CA ALA A 74 11.95 5.57 -0.66
C ALA A 74 12.48 5.45 0.78
N ARG A 75 11.91 4.54 1.59
CA ARG A 75 12.26 4.32 3.00
C ARG A 75 13.18 3.11 3.22
N VAL A 76 13.12 2.08 2.38
CA VAL A 76 13.94 0.85 2.51
C VAL A 76 15.36 1.01 1.91
N ALA A 77 15.88 2.24 1.78
CA ALA A 77 17.17 2.55 1.13
C ALA A 77 18.40 2.13 1.97
#